data_AF-A0A2W6XAW4-F1
#
_entry.id   AF-A0A2W6XAW4-F1
#
_cell.length_a   1.000
_cell.length_b   1.000
_cell.length_c   1.000
_cell.angle_alpha   90.00
_cell.angle_beta   90.00
_cell.angle_gamma   90.00
#
_symmetry.space_group_name_H-M   'P 1'
#
loop_
_entity.id
_entity.type
_entity.pdbx_description
1 polymer ?
#
loop_
_entity_poly.entity_id
_entity_poly.type
_entity_poly.pdbx_seq_one_letter_code
_entity_poly.pdbx_strand_id
1 'polypeptide(L)'
;MSHQSTAYRPRHVVVLAHPEPGGFNGLVADAYCEAVRACGQEAIVRDLYTMGFNPALKASERPGKSGFALSQDVIAEVDTIRSSDVFVAVYPIWFGMPPAMMVGYIQRVLGAGVTARQVQDRNADTIMRGKRLVVISTSGNSKAWLTHEHQIQSLRSIMGEYLVHAFGFKNFDDLHFGETVEGLDQLFVDQLLADVDRRARSICAAVSADRPSGAAD
;
A
#
# COMPACT_ATOMS: atom_id res chain seq x y z
N MET A 1 -30.61 -16.33 20.63
CA MET A 1 -29.36 -15.56 20.48
C MET A 1 -29.15 -15.37 19.00
N SER A 2 -29.55 -14.22 18.48
CA SER A 2 -29.40 -13.85 17.07
C SER A 2 -27.91 -13.66 16.78
N HIS A 3 -27.31 -14.61 16.05
CA HIS A 3 -26.04 -14.37 15.40
C HIS A 3 -26.27 -13.29 14.34
N GLN A 4 -25.91 -12.05 14.68
CA GLN A 4 -25.77 -10.99 13.70
C GLN A 4 -24.63 -11.42 12.78
N SER A 5 -24.97 -11.81 11.54
CA SER A 5 -24.01 -11.92 10.45
C SER A 5 -23.28 -10.57 10.40
N THR A 6 -21.98 -10.56 10.72
CA THR A 6 -21.19 -9.35 10.59
C THR A 6 -21.04 -9.09 9.10
N ALA A 7 -21.87 -8.20 8.56
CA ALA A 7 -21.83 -7.80 7.16
C ALA A 7 -20.37 -7.52 6.77
N TYR A 8 -19.89 -8.20 5.73
CA TYR A 8 -18.52 -8.04 5.25
C TYR A 8 -18.24 -6.57 4.93
N ARG A 9 -17.15 -6.05 5.48
CA ARG A 9 -16.65 -4.69 5.24
C ARG A 9 -15.35 -4.81 4.46
N PRO A 10 -15.25 -4.21 3.27
CA PRO A 10 -13.99 -4.19 2.55
C PRO A 10 -12.88 -3.61 3.42
N ARG A 11 -11.68 -4.19 3.32
CA ARG A 11 -10.56 -3.90 4.21
C ARG A 11 -9.37 -3.32 3.45
N HIS A 12 -8.91 -2.16 3.88
CA HIS A 12 -7.73 -1.48 3.38
C HIS A 12 -6.58 -1.69 4.37
N VAL A 13 -5.46 -2.22 3.89
CA VAL A 13 -4.22 -2.28 4.65
C VAL A 13 -3.32 -1.15 4.18
N VAL A 14 -3.06 -0.19 5.06
CA VAL A 14 -2.28 1.02 4.80
C VAL A 14 -0.90 0.86 5.41
N VAL A 15 0.10 0.61 4.57
CA VAL A 15 1.50 0.47 4.94
C VAL A 15 2.18 1.82 4.85
N LEU A 16 2.58 2.36 6.00
CA LEU A 16 3.25 3.65 6.12
C LEU A 16 4.74 3.44 6.37
N ALA A 17 5.58 4.09 5.56
CA ALA A 17 7.03 4.06 5.71
C ALA A 17 7.60 5.49 5.89
N HIS A 18 7.46 6.04 7.09
CA HIS A 18 8.08 7.32 7.47
C HIS A 18 8.63 7.24 8.91
N PRO A 19 9.86 7.71 9.19
CA PRO A 19 10.48 7.59 10.51
C PRO A 19 9.97 8.62 11.52
N GLU A 20 9.49 9.77 11.07
CA GLU A 20 8.99 10.82 11.94
C GLU A 20 7.50 10.59 12.25
N PRO A 21 7.14 10.34 13.52
CA PRO A 21 5.75 10.27 13.95
C PRO A 21 5.10 11.65 13.82
N GLY A 22 3.94 11.74 13.16
CA GLY A 22 3.23 13.01 12.96
C GLY A 22 3.74 13.87 11.80
N GLY A 23 4.72 13.39 11.03
CA GLY A 23 5.11 14.03 9.77
C GLY A 23 3.99 13.96 8.71
N PHE A 24 4.13 14.71 7.62
CA PHE A 24 3.07 14.82 6.59
C PHE A 24 2.61 13.46 6.00
N ASN A 25 3.51 12.49 5.85
CA ASN A 25 3.13 11.14 5.40
C ASN A 25 2.21 10.41 6.41
N GLY A 26 2.37 10.66 7.71
CA GLY A 26 1.46 10.19 8.74
C GLY A 26 0.07 10.82 8.60
N LEU A 27 0.01 12.15 8.43
CA LEU A 27 -1.26 12.86 8.19
C LEU A 27 -1.99 12.34 6.94
N VAL A 28 -1.25 12.04 5.86
CA VAL A 28 -1.80 11.42 4.66
C VAL A 28 -2.38 10.03 4.94
N ALA A 29 -1.67 9.18 5.69
CA ALA A 29 -2.16 7.85 6.05
C ALA A 29 -3.41 7.93 6.94
N ASP A 30 -3.44 8.86 7.90
CA ASP A 30 -4.57 9.09 8.79
C ASP A 30 -5.79 9.58 8.02
N ALA A 31 -5.65 10.63 7.19
CA ALA A 31 -6.73 11.16 6.36
C ALA A 31 -7.32 10.09 5.42
N TYR A 32 -6.47 9.25 4.82
CA TYR A 32 -6.93 8.12 4.01
C TYR A 32 -7.75 7.14 4.85
N CYS A 33 -7.26 6.75 6.03
CA CYS A 33 -7.95 5.81 6.91
C CYS A 33 -9.28 6.35 7.45
N GLU A 34 -9.33 7.63 7.80
CA GLU A 34 -10.55 8.32 8.24
C GLU A 34 -11.61 8.32 7.14
N ALA A 35 -11.22 8.67 5.91
CA ALA A 35 -12.13 8.64 4.76
C ALA A 35 -12.67 7.23 4.48
N VAL A 36 -11.81 6.20 4.55
CA VAL A 36 -12.20 4.78 4.37
C VAL A 36 -13.21 4.36 5.44
N ARG A 37 -12.95 4.68 6.72
CA ARG A 37 -13.86 4.38 7.83
C ARG A 37 -15.19 5.13 7.70
N ALA A 38 -15.15 6.39 7.24
CA ALA A 38 -16.35 7.18 6.96
C ALA A 38 -17.21 6.60 5.81
N CYS A 39 -16.60 5.84 4.90
CA CYS A 39 -17.30 5.05 3.89
C CYS A 39 -17.85 3.70 4.40
N GLY A 40 -17.72 3.40 5.70
CA GLY A 40 -18.20 2.16 6.32
C GLY A 40 -17.27 0.95 6.13
N GLN A 41 -16.08 1.17 5.55
CA GLN A 41 -15.06 0.16 5.27
C GLN A 41 -14.03 0.09 6.41
N GLU A 42 -13.20 -0.95 6.41
CA GLU A 42 -12.15 -1.14 7.42
C GLU A 42 -10.80 -0.59 6.93
N ALA A 43 -10.07 0.09 7.81
CA ALA A 43 -8.72 0.56 7.55
C ALA A 43 -7.77 0.14 8.67
N ILE A 44 -6.74 -0.63 8.31
CA ILE A 44 -5.69 -1.12 9.21
C ILE A 44 -4.37 -0.48 8.82
N VAL A 45 -3.76 0.27 9.75
CA VAL A 45 -2.45 0.90 9.53
C VAL A 45 -1.35 -0.05 9.96
N ARG A 46 -0.34 -0.21 9.11
CA ARG A 46 0.96 -0.85 9.39
C ARG A 46 2.04 0.21 9.28
N ASP A 47 2.27 0.94 10.37
CA ASP A 47 3.40 1.88 10.46
C ASP A 47 4.69 1.10 10.70
N LEU A 48 5.49 0.96 9.66
CA LEU A 48 6.65 0.09 9.67
C LEU A 48 7.74 0.55 10.64
N TYR A 49 7.88 1.85 10.86
CA TYR A 49 8.86 2.39 11.80
C TYR A 49 8.40 2.21 13.23
N THR A 50 7.13 2.54 13.53
CA THR A 50 6.55 2.33 14.87
C THR A 50 6.51 0.84 15.25
N MET A 51 6.25 -0.05 14.29
CA MET A 51 6.29 -1.50 14.49
C MET A 51 7.71 -2.06 14.68
N GLY A 52 8.76 -1.29 14.39
CA GLY A 52 10.13 -1.79 14.38
C GLY A 52 10.36 -2.89 13.33
N PHE A 53 9.69 -2.80 12.17
CA PHE A 53 9.82 -3.80 11.12
C PHE A 53 11.27 -3.88 10.62
N ASN A 54 11.78 -5.10 10.44
CA ASN A 54 13.11 -5.29 9.87
C ASN A 54 13.01 -5.36 8.33
N PRO A 55 13.54 -4.42 7.55
CA PRO A 55 13.41 -4.48 6.10
C PRO A 55 14.34 -5.50 5.43
N ALA A 56 15.32 -6.04 6.14
CA ALA A 56 16.35 -6.90 5.54
C ALA A 56 15.81 -8.32 5.27
N LEU A 57 15.71 -8.68 3.99
CA LEU A 57 15.35 -10.03 3.55
C LEU A 57 16.40 -11.06 4.01
N LYS A 58 15.96 -12.10 4.71
CA LYS A 58 16.84 -13.15 5.24
C LYS A 58 17.03 -14.27 4.22
N ALA A 59 18.16 -14.97 4.30
CA ALA A 59 18.46 -16.08 3.39
C ALA A 59 17.40 -17.21 3.43
N SER A 60 16.83 -17.48 4.62
CA SER A 60 15.77 -18.48 4.84
C SER A 60 14.42 -18.07 4.24
N GLU A 61 14.21 -16.77 4.01
CA GLU A 61 12.94 -16.23 3.50
C GLU A 61 12.86 -16.25 1.97
N ARG A 62 13.90 -16.73 1.27
CA ARG A 62 13.92 -16.76 -0.20
C ARG A 62 13.16 -17.99 -0.73
N PRO A 63 12.07 -17.83 -1.49
CA PRO A 63 11.28 -18.95 -2.01
C PRO A 63 12.10 -19.88 -2.92
N GLY A 64 11.71 -21.15 -2.99
CA GLY A 64 12.30 -22.14 -3.91
C GLY A 64 13.62 -22.76 -3.45
N LYS A 65 14.09 -22.47 -2.23
CA LYS A 65 15.24 -23.16 -1.60
C LYS A 65 14.79 -24.18 -0.56
N SER A 66 15.60 -25.23 -0.38
CA SER A 66 15.56 -26.10 0.80
C SER A 66 15.67 -25.26 2.07
N GLY A 67 14.78 -25.48 3.04
CA GLY A 67 14.74 -24.73 4.30
C GLY A 67 14.06 -23.35 4.20
N PHE A 68 13.27 -23.10 3.15
CA PHE A 68 12.41 -21.91 3.08
C PHE A 68 11.49 -21.84 4.30
N ALA A 69 11.56 -20.73 5.03
CA ALA A 69 10.74 -20.44 6.17
C ALA A 69 10.56 -18.92 6.31
N LEU A 70 9.33 -18.49 6.52
CA LEU A 70 9.01 -17.11 6.82
C LEU A 70 9.30 -16.82 8.30
N SER A 71 9.87 -15.64 8.59
CA SER A 71 9.97 -15.17 9.97
C SER A 71 8.58 -14.83 10.52
N GLN A 72 8.42 -14.86 11.85
CA GLN A 72 7.12 -14.65 12.51
C GLN A 72 6.52 -13.27 12.21
N ASP A 73 7.34 -12.23 12.12
CA ASP A 73 6.91 -10.89 11.71
C ASP A 73 6.33 -10.90 10.29
N VAL A 74 6.93 -11.64 9.36
CA VAL A 74 6.42 -11.77 7.98
C VAL A 74 5.11 -12.55 7.95
N ILE A 75 4.98 -13.63 8.72
CA ILE A 75 3.74 -14.42 8.79
C ILE A 75 2.57 -13.54 9.24
N ALA A 76 2.76 -12.74 10.29
CA ALA A 76 1.72 -11.84 10.80
C ALA A 76 1.26 -10.80 9.75
N GLU A 77 2.20 -10.24 8.98
CA GLU A 77 1.87 -9.29 7.91
C GLU A 77 1.17 -9.97 6.73
N VAL A 78 1.64 -11.16 6.33
CA VAL A 78 0.99 -11.96 5.28
C VAL A 78 -0.45 -12.27 5.64
N ASP A 79 -0.72 -12.67 6.90
CA ASP A 79 -2.07 -12.97 7.36
C ASP A 79 -2.95 -11.71 7.39
N THR A 80 -2.40 -10.58 7.82
CA THR A 80 -3.09 -9.27 7.76
C THR A 80 -3.48 -8.91 6.33
N ILE A 81 -2.53 -9.00 5.39
CA ILE A 81 -2.75 -8.69 3.97
C ILE A 81 -3.72 -9.66 3.31
N ARG A 82 -3.67 -10.95 3.63
CA ARG A 82 -4.54 -11.98 3.03
C ARG A 82 -6.02 -11.59 3.16
N SER A 83 -6.38 -10.98 4.28
CA SER A 83 -7.74 -10.52 4.59
C SER A 83 -8.15 -9.18 3.96
N SER A 84 -7.26 -8.51 3.21
CA SER A 84 -7.52 -7.17 2.65
C SER A 84 -8.15 -7.19 1.26
N ASP A 85 -8.81 -6.12 0.86
CA ASP A 85 -9.25 -5.85 -0.52
C ASP A 85 -8.34 -4.85 -1.23
N VAL A 86 -7.72 -3.96 -0.45
CA VAL A 86 -6.88 -2.88 -0.93
C VAL A 86 -5.58 -2.84 -0.14
N PHE A 87 -4.47 -2.80 -0.86
CA PHE A 87 -3.15 -2.52 -0.31
C PHE A 87 -2.75 -1.09 -0.66
N VAL A 88 -2.39 -0.32 0.35
CA VAL A 88 -2.03 1.10 0.21
C VAL A 88 -0.61 1.29 0.70
N ALA A 89 0.28 1.78 -0.15
CA ALA A 89 1.65 2.16 0.22
C ALA A 89 1.75 3.69 0.36
N VAL A 90 2.13 4.16 1.54
CA VAL A 90 2.34 5.59 1.83
C VAL A 90 3.81 5.83 2.17
N TYR A 91 4.51 6.63 1.36
CA TYR A 91 5.93 6.88 1.57
C TYR A 91 6.47 8.15 0.89
N PRO A 92 7.54 8.76 1.41
CA PRO A 92 8.28 9.81 0.71
C PRO A 92 9.23 9.22 -0.35
N ILE A 93 9.45 9.93 -1.45
CA ILE A 93 10.48 9.62 -2.44
C ILE A 93 11.82 10.13 -1.91
N TRP A 94 12.75 9.21 -1.65
CA TRP A 94 14.11 9.54 -1.25
C TRP A 94 15.10 9.00 -2.26
N PHE A 95 15.93 9.89 -2.81
CA PHE A 95 16.90 9.57 -3.86
C PHE A 95 16.29 8.79 -5.03
N GLY A 96 15.05 9.15 -5.41
CA GLY A 96 14.33 8.56 -6.55
C GLY A 96 13.61 7.24 -6.26
N MET A 97 13.55 6.78 -5.02
CA MET A 97 12.95 5.49 -4.67
C MET A 97 12.10 5.59 -3.39
N PRO A 98 11.23 4.60 -3.11
CA PRO A 98 10.66 4.44 -1.78
C PRO A 98 11.78 4.22 -0.75
N PRO A 99 11.56 4.52 0.55
CA PRO A 99 12.53 4.21 1.59
C PRO A 99 12.83 2.72 1.63
N ALA A 100 14.06 2.36 2.03
CA ALA A 100 14.45 0.96 2.19
C ALA A 100 13.47 0.15 3.05
N MET A 101 12.80 0.80 4.00
CA MET A 101 11.74 0.23 4.82
C MET A 101 10.57 -0.32 3.97
N MET A 102 10.05 0.49 3.05
CA MET A 102 8.96 0.10 2.13
C MET A 102 9.42 -0.97 1.14
N VAL A 103 10.62 -0.80 0.57
CA VAL A 103 11.20 -1.78 -0.36
C VAL A 103 11.37 -3.15 0.31
N GLY A 104 11.90 -3.17 1.54
CA GLY A 104 12.06 -4.38 2.33
C GLY A 104 10.72 -5.05 2.67
N TYR A 105 9.68 -4.27 2.98
CA TYR A 105 8.35 -4.81 3.21
C TYR A 105 7.77 -5.50 1.97
N ILE A 106 7.90 -4.88 0.79
CA ILE A 106 7.48 -5.50 -0.49
C ILE A 106 8.26 -6.81 -0.72
N GLN A 107 9.58 -6.79 -0.53
CA GLN A 107 10.42 -7.97 -0.75
C GLN A 107 10.10 -9.13 0.21
N ARG A 108 9.94 -8.83 1.50
CA ARG A 108 9.75 -9.85 2.55
C ARG A 108 8.31 -10.33 2.63
N VAL A 109 7.32 -9.45 2.44
CA VAL A 109 5.90 -9.75 2.67
C VAL A 109 5.15 -10.04 1.37
N LEU A 110 5.17 -9.14 0.38
CA LEU A 110 4.50 -9.39 -0.90
C LEU A 110 5.23 -10.50 -1.68
N GLY A 111 6.56 -10.52 -1.59
CA GLY A 111 7.40 -11.58 -2.14
C GLY A 111 7.35 -12.91 -1.37
N ALA A 112 6.62 -13.00 -0.24
CA ALA A 112 6.57 -14.20 0.57
C ALA A 112 5.97 -15.37 -0.22
N GLY A 113 6.81 -16.35 -0.56
CA GLY A 113 6.40 -17.52 -1.34
C GLY A 113 6.22 -17.26 -2.84
N VAL A 114 6.56 -16.07 -3.35
CA VAL A 114 6.46 -15.74 -4.78
C VAL A 114 7.79 -16.07 -5.49
N THR A 115 7.72 -16.97 -6.47
CA THR A 115 8.88 -17.38 -7.27
C THR A 115 9.02 -16.55 -8.55
N ALA A 116 10.22 -16.55 -9.16
CA ALA A 116 10.44 -15.86 -10.44
C ALA A 116 9.52 -16.34 -11.56
N ARG A 117 9.11 -17.62 -11.55
CA ARG A 117 8.13 -18.18 -12.50
C ARG A 117 6.74 -17.58 -12.29
N GLN A 118 6.31 -17.43 -11.03
CA GLN A 118 5.03 -16.81 -10.70
C GLN A 118 5.01 -15.32 -11.07
N VAL A 119 6.12 -14.60 -10.91
CA VAL A 119 6.24 -13.20 -11.35
C VAL A 119 5.99 -13.03 -12.86
N GLN A 120 6.33 -14.02 -13.68
CA GLN A 120 6.11 -13.99 -15.13
C GLN A 120 4.69 -14.41 -15.53
N ASP A 121 3.94 -15.02 -14.61
CA ASP A 121 2.58 -15.50 -14.86
C ASP A 121 1.57 -14.53 -14.24
N ARG A 122 0.87 -13.75 -15.08
CA ARG A 122 -0.21 -12.85 -14.64
C ARG A 122 -1.33 -13.57 -13.89
N ASN A 123 -1.46 -14.87 -14.08
CA ASN A 123 -2.44 -15.71 -13.42
C ASN A 123 -1.88 -16.44 -12.19
N ALA A 124 -0.67 -16.14 -11.74
CA ALA A 124 -0.14 -16.70 -10.51
C ALA A 124 -1.08 -16.42 -9.33
N ASP A 125 -1.21 -17.43 -8.47
CA ASP A 125 -1.92 -17.30 -7.21
C ASP A 125 -0.96 -16.72 -6.16
N THR A 126 -1.00 -15.41 -5.98
CA THR A 126 -0.24 -14.70 -4.94
C THR A 126 -1.21 -14.13 -3.91
N ILE A 127 -0.68 -13.77 -2.74
CA ILE A 127 -1.49 -13.14 -1.67
C ILE A 127 -2.10 -11.81 -2.07
N MET A 128 -1.68 -11.17 -3.17
CA MET A 128 -2.24 -9.91 -3.68
C MET A 128 -3.25 -10.10 -4.81
N ARG A 129 -3.49 -11.34 -5.25
CA ARG A 129 -4.33 -11.62 -6.42
C ARG A 129 -5.71 -11.00 -6.24
N GLY A 130 -6.14 -10.22 -7.25
CA GLY A 130 -7.47 -9.60 -7.29
C GLY A 130 -7.66 -8.39 -6.35
N LYS A 131 -6.68 -8.09 -5.48
CA LYS A 131 -6.69 -6.90 -4.63
C LYS A 131 -6.33 -5.66 -5.44
N ARG A 132 -6.72 -4.48 -4.95
CA ARG A 132 -6.35 -3.19 -5.55
C ARG A 132 -5.05 -2.65 -4.94
N LEU A 133 -4.18 -2.07 -5.76
CA LEU A 133 -2.98 -1.38 -5.31
C LEU A 133 -3.21 0.13 -5.32
N VAL A 134 -2.89 0.80 -4.21
CA VAL A 134 -2.87 2.25 -4.12
C VAL A 134 -1.48 2.69 -3.67
N VAL A 135 -0.88 3.66 -4.37
CA VAL A 135 0.39 4.26 -3.96
C VAL A 135 0.20 5.74 -3.73
N ILE A 136 0.49 6.20 -2.52
CA ILE A 136 0.51 7.61 -2.17
C ILE A 136 1.95 7.99 -1.86
N SER A 137 2.53 8.82 -2.70
CA SER A 137 3.93 9.23 -2.57
C SER A 137 4.06 10.73 -2.34
N THR A 138 5.08 11.13 -1.57
CA THR A 138 5.38 12.55 -1.36
C THR A 138 6.82 12.86 -1.77
N SER A 139 7.16 14.12 -2.01
CA SER A 139 8.55 14.54 -2.25
C SER A 139 8.78 15.99 -1.86
N GLY A 140 10.02 16.35 -1.55
CA GLY A 140 10.41 17.76 -1.43
C GLY A 140 10.46 18.49 -2.77
N ASN A 141 10.88 17.81 -3.84
CA ASN A 141 10.86 18.38 -5.19
C ASN A 141 9.43 18.49 -5.73
N SER A 142 9.21 19.44 -6.64
CA SER A 142 7.92 19.60 -7.31
C SER A 142 7.62 18.44 -8.25
N LYS A 143 6.33 18.12 -8.38
CA LYS A 143 5.86 17.09 -9.31
C LYS A 143 6.27 17.39 -10.75
N ALA A 144 6.30 18.67 -11.14
CA ALA A 144 6.69 19.10 -12.48
C ALA A 144 8.15 18.75 -12.77
N TRP A 145 9.06 19.05 -11.83
CA TRP A 145 10.46 18.71 -11.98
C TRP A 145 10.68 17.20 -12.00
N LEU A 146 10.05 16.44 -11.08
CA LEU A 146 10.14 14.98 -11.07
C LEU A 146 9.56 14.33 -12.33
N THR A 147 8.57 14.96 -12.97
CA THR A 147 8.02 14.49 -14.24
C THR A 147 9.02 14.73 -15.37
N HIS A 148 9.65 15.90 -15.41
CA HIS A 148 10.70 16.23 -16.38
C HIS A 148 11.88 15.25 -16.29
N GLU A 149 12.31 14.90 -15.07
CA GLU A 149 13.39 13.95 -14.83
C GLU A 149 12.96 12.47 -14.93
N HIS A 150 11.77 12.19 -15.48
CA HIS A 150 11.21 10.84 -15.65
C HIS A 150 11.02 10.02 -14.36
N GLN A 151 11.15 10.67 -13.20
CA GLN A 151 11.09 10.01 -11.89
C GLN A 151 9.67 9.50 -11.58
N ILE A 152 8.64 10.31 -11.90
CA ILE A 152 7.25 9.90 -11.72
C ILE A 152 6.92 8.68 -12.59
N GLN A 153 7.32 8.68 -13.86
CA GLN A 153 7.08 7.55 -14.75
C GLN A 153 7.81 6.29 -14.28
N SER A 154 9.07 6.43 -13.87
CA SER A 154 9.88 5.30 -13.37
C SER A 154 9.24 4.64 -12.16
N LEU A 155 8.71 5.43 -11.21
CA LEU A 155 8.00 4.92 -10.05
C LEU A 155 6.66 4.30 -10.43
N ARG A 156 5.89 4.89 -11.35
CA ARG A 156 4.65 4.27 -11.84
C ARG A 156 4.91 2.90 -12.47
N SER A 157 6.00 2.76 -13.24
CA SER A 157 6.35 1.49 -13.84
C SER A 157 6.82 0.45 -12.82
N ILE A 158 7.62 0.83 -11.82
CA ILE A 158 8.19 -0.14 -10.85
C ILE A 158 7.24 -0.42 -9.68
N MET A 159 6.61 0.61 -9.12
CA MET A 159 5.74 0.52 -7.92
C MET A 159 4.26 0.36 -8.27
N GLY A 160 3.88 0.56 -9.54
CA GLY A 160 2.53 0.34 -10.02
C GLY A 160 2.46 -0.84 -10.98
N GLU A 161 2.80 -0.61 -12.24
CA GLU A 161 2.62 -1.56 -13.35
C GLU A 161 3.33 -2.90 -13.12
N TYR A 162 4.59 -2.86 -12.67
CA TYR A 162 5.36 -4.05 -12.38
C TYR A 162 4.80 -4.81 -11.18
N LEU A 163 4.44 -4.14 -10.07
CA LEU A 163 3.85 -4.83 -8.91
C LEU A 163 2.49 -5.44 -9.26
N VAL A 164 1.67 -4.75 -10.05
CA VAL A 164 0.40 -5.28 -10.57
C VAL A 164 0.63 -6.57 -11.32
N HIS A 165 1.62 -6.60 -12.21
CA HIS A 165 1.97 -7.80 -12.96
C HIS A 165 2.54 -8.90 -12.07
N ALA A 166 3.57 -8.59 -11.27
CA ALA A 166 4.35 -9.54 -10.50
C ALA A 166 3.55 -10.22 -9.38
N PHE A 167 2.57 -9.51 -8.82
CA PHE A 167 1.76 -9.99 -7.71
C PHE A 167 0.28 -10.22 -8.08
N GLY A 168 -0.13 -9.94 -9.33
CA GLY A 168 -1.49 -10.20 -9.79
C GLY A 168 -2.56 -9.29 -9.16
N PHE A 169 -2.18 -8.06 -8.76
CA PHE A 169 -3.20 -7.06 -8.39
C PHE A 169 -4.16 -6.84 -9.54
N LYS A 170 -5.40 -6.47 -9.22
CA LYS A 170 -6.42 -6.15 -10.22
C LYS A 170 -6.09 -4.88 -11.00
N ASN A 171 -5.64 -3.85 -10.30
CA ASN A 171 -5.33 -2.53 -10.84
C ASN A 171 -4.43 -1.75 -9.88
N PHE A 172 -4.06 -0.56 -10.31
CA PHE A 172 -3.22 0.37 -9.56
C PHE A 172 -3.76 1.80 -9.69
N ASP A 173 -3.80 2.49 -8.57
CA ASP A 173 -4.13 3.90 -8.43
C ASP A 173 -2.98 4.63 -7.73
N ASP A 174 -2.59 5.82 -8.20
CA ASP A 174 -1.58 6.64 -7.54
C ASP A 174 -2.07 8.05 -7.18
N LEU A 175 -1.37 8.61 -6.19
CA LEU A 175 -1.40 10.01 -5.83
C LEU A 175 0.03 10.44 -5.49
N HIS A 176 0.45 11.59 -6.02
CA HIS A 176 1.76 12.14 -5.75
C HIS A 176 1.67 13.61 -5.36
N PHE A 177 2.25 13.94 -4.21
CA PHE A 177 2.34 15.29 -3.67
C PHE A 177 3.78 15.77 -3.66
N GLY A 178 4.08 16.75 -4.52
CA GLY A 178 5.38 17.43 -4.52
C GLY A 178 5.43 18.57 -3.52
N GLU A 179 6.61 19.15 -3.33
CA GLU A 179 6.83 20.33 -2.47
C GLU A 179 6.44 20.11 -1.00
N THR A 180 6.47 18.86 -0.55
CA THR A 180 6.25 18.49 0.86
C THR A 180 7.54 18.64 1.66
N VAL A 181 7.76 19.84 2.19
CA VAL A 181 8.95 20.23 2.97
C VAL A 181 8.56 20.65 4.39
N GLU A 182 9.53 20.86 5.28
CA GLU A 182 9.26 21.37 6.63
C GLU A 182 8.66 22.78 6.58
N GLY A 183 7.72 23.06 7.49
CA GLY A 183 7.10 24.39 7.61
C GLY A 183 6.07 24.71 6.53
N LEU A 184 5.44 23.71 5.93
CA LEU A 184 4.33 23.91 5.01
C LEU A 184 3.22 24.75 5.62
N ASP A 185 2.62 25.60 4.79
CA ASP A 185 1.44 26.37 5.16
C ASP A 185 0.23 25.45 5.42
N GLN A 186 -0.53 25.73 6.48
CA GLN A 186 -1.64 24.88 6.90
C GLN A 186 -2.74 24.78 5.84
N LEU A 187 -3.04 25.86 5.10
CA LEU A 187 -4.04 25.83 4.05
C LEU A 187 -3.61 24.88 2.91
N PHE A 188 -2.32 24.87 2.60
CA PHE A 188 -1.76 23.95 1.62
C PHE A 188 -1.86 22.50 2.11
N VAL A 189 -1.48 22.22 3.36
CA VAL A 189 -1.64 20.89 3.98
C VAL A 189 -3.10 20.42 3.91
N ASP A 190 -4.05 21.26 4.32
CA ASP A 190 -5.48 20.95 4.30
C ASP A 190 -5.98 20.64 2.89
N GLN A 191 -5.50 21.37 1.89
CA GLN A 191 -5.83 21.11 0.49
C GLN A 191 -5.31 19.73 0.03
N LEU A 192 -4.07 19.38 0.37
CA LEU A 192 -3.52 18.07 0.03
C LEU A 192 -4.28 16.93 0.74
N LEU A 193 -4.65 17.11 2.01
CA LEU A 193 -5.44 16.12 2.76
C LEU A 193 -6.88 15.98 2.20
N ALA A 194 -7.47 17.08 1.72
CA ALA A 194 -8.75 17.01 1.01
C ALA A 194 -8.64 16.22 -0.30
N ASP A 195 -7.50 16.26 -1.00
CA ASP A 195 -7.26 15.44 -2.19
C ASP A 195 -7.16 13.95 -1.83
N VAL A 196 -6.51 13.63 -0.69
CA VAL A 196 -6.46 12.27 -0.14
C VAL A 196 -7.87 11.75 0.17
N ASP A 197 -8.69 12.53 0.88
CA ASP A 197 -10.07 12.14 1.22
C ASP A 197 -10.90 11.85 -0.04
N ARG A 198 -10.87 12.75 -1.03
CA ARG A 198 -11.61 12.54 -2.30
C ARG A 198 -11.17 11.28 -3.02
N ARG A 199 -9.85 11.01 -3.06
CA ARG A 199 -9.29 9.81 -3.70
C ARG A 199 -9.69 8.54 -2.93
N ALA A 200 -9.58 8.55 -1.60
CA ALA A 200 -9.98 7.43 -0.75
C ALA A 200 -11.46 7.07 -0.92
N ARG A 201 -12.36 8.07 -0.94
CA ARG A 201 -13.79 7.86 -1.19
C ARG A 201 -14.07 7.26 -2.57
N SER A 202 -13.38 7.73 -3.60
CA SER A 202 -13.49 7.17 -4.96
C SER A 202 -13.07 5.69 -4.99
N ILE A 203 -11.97 5.34 -4.31
CA ILE A 203 -11.52 3.95 -4.19
C ILE A 203 -12.55 3.12 -3.42
N CYS A 204 -13.08 3.62 -2.31
CA CYS A 204 -14.13 2.94 -1.53
C CYS A 204 -15.36 2.62 -2.38
N ALA A 205 -15.82 3.56 -3.20
CA ALA A 205 -16.93 3.35 -4.13
C ALA A 205 -16.60 2.26 -5.15
N ALA A 206 -15.39 2.27 -5.72
CA ALA A 206 -14.95 1.28 -6.69
C ALA A 206 -14.80 -0.14 -6.10
N VAL A 207 -14.28 -0.24 -4.87
CA VAL A 207 -14.21 -1.51 -4.11
C VAL A 207 -15.61 -2.06 -3.86
N SER A 208 -16.56 -1.20 -3.51
CA SER A 208 -17.95 -1.61 -3.27
C SER A 208 -18.65 -2.09 -4.56
N ALA A 209 -18.34 -1.47 -5.70
CA ALA A 209 -18.91 -1.84 -7.00
C ALA A 209 -18.33 -3.14 -7.59
N ASP A 210 -17.11 -3.51 -7.19
CA ASP A 210 -16.46 -4.76 -7.63
C ASP A 210 -17.09 -6.02 -7.05
N ARG A 211 -17.98 -5.88 -6.08
CA ARG A 211 -18.59 -7.00 -5.37
C ARG A 211 -19.46 -7.80 -6.35
N PRO A 212 -19.21 -9.11 -6.53
CA PRO A 212 -20.13 -9.93 -7.30
C PRO A 212 -21.51 -9.89 -6.63
N SER A 213 -22.56 -9.74 -7.45
CA SER A 213 -23.96 -9.54 -7.07
C SER A 213 -24.62 -10.72 -6.33
N GLY A 214 -23.84 -11.60 -5.69
CA GLY A 214 -24.32 -12.83 -5.04
C GLY A 214 -23.64 -13.19 -3.71
N ALA A 215 -22.75 -12.35 -3.17
CA ALA A 215 -22.30 -12.51 -1.77
C ALA A 215 -23.31 -11.83 -0.83
N ALA A 216 -24.49 -12.42 -0.71
CA ALA A 216 -25.52 -12.02 0.25
C ALA A 216 -25.21 -12.58 1.65
N ASP A 217 -25.74 -11.88 2.65
CA ASP A 217 -25.52 -11.99 4.09
C ASP A 217 -25.78 -13.35 4.75
#